data_AF-A0A7L1UAL6-F1
#
_entry.id   AF-A0A7L1UAL6-F1
#
_cell.length_a   1.000
_cell.length_b   1.000
_cell.length_c   1.000
_cell.angle_alpha   90.00
_cell.angle_beta   90.00
_cell.angle_gamma   90.00
#
_symmetry.space_group_name_H-M   'P 1'
#
loop_
_entity.id
_entity.type
_entity.pdbx_description
1 polymer ?
#
loop_
_entity_poly.entity_id
_entity_poly.type
_entity_poly.pdbx_seq_one_letter_code
_entity_poly.pdbx_strand_id
1 'polypeptide(L)'
;QRLKAAVHYTVGCLCEEVEEDKDVQFSKQSIAAISEIAFRQCGTAGSSAECFLILYRHAKRTTVTTDDVKLLARRSNSLLKYITQKSEELASSNMEQKEKKKKKKSSSAKGERTPREQEAAMTENEDSNMA
;
A
#
# COMPACT_ATOMS: atom_id res chain seq x y z
N GLN A 1 9.57 1.45 -19.26
CA GLN A 1 8.96 0.16 -19.66
C GLN A 1 8.50 -0.69 -18.47
N ARG A 2 9.29 -0.85 -17.40
CA ARG A 2 8.92 -1.69 -16.23
C ARG A 2 7.52 -1.42 -15.64
N LEU A 3 7.15 -0.16 -15.41
CA LEU A 3 5.83 0.19 -14.86
C LEU A 3 4.67 -0.15 -15.80
N LYS A 4 4.85 0.06 -17.11
CA LYS A 4 3.83 -0.31 -18.11
C LYS A 4 3.58 -1.81 -18.12
N ALA A 5 4.64 -2.61 -18.05
CA ALA A 5 4.51 -4.08 -17.98
C ALA A 5 3.78 -4.53 -16.69
N ALA A 6 4.08 -3.93 -15.54
CA ALA A 6 3.39 -4.23 -14.29
C ALA A 6 1.90 -3.87 -14.36
N VAL A 7 1.55 -2.70 -14.92
CA VAL A 7 0.15 -2.31 -15.13
C VAL A 7 -0.55 -3.25 -16.09
N HIS A 8 0.10 -3.66 -17.19
CA HIS A 8 -0.46 -4.61 -18.14
C HIS A 8 -0.77 -5.96 -17.50
N TYR A 9 0.14 -6.48 -16.67
CA TYR A 9 -0.08 -7.72 -15.93
C TYR A 9 -1.31 -7.61 -15.02
N THR A 10 -1.38 -6.56 -14.19
CA THR A 10 -2.53 -6.36 -13.28
C THR A 10 -3.85 -6.17 -14.04
N VAL A 11 -3.84 -5.46 -15.17
CA VAL A 11 -5.01 -5.30 -16.01
C VAL A 11 -5.45 -6.65 -16.61
N GLY A 12 -4.52 -7.51 -16.99
CA GLY A 12 -4.82 -8.88 -17.41
C GLY A 12 -5.58 -9.66 -16.35
N CYS A 13 -5.08 -9.69 -15.11
CA CYS A 13 -5.75 -10.38 -14.00
C CYS A 13 -7.16 -9.82 -13.73
N LEU A 14 -7.32 -8.48 -13.75
CA LEU A 14 -8.64 -7.86 -13.56
C LEU A 14 -9.60 -8.16 -14.72
N CYS A 15 -9.08 -8.25 -15.95
CA CYS A 15 -9.89 -8.64 -17.10
C CYS A 15 -10.36 -10.10 -16.97
N GLU A 16 -9.50 -11.01 -16.53
CA GLU A 16 -9.86 -12.43 -16.27
C GLU A 16 -11.00 -12.55 -15.24
N GLU A 17 -10.93 -11.80 -14.13
CA GLU A 17 -12.02 -11.74 -13.13
C GLU A 17 -13.35 -11.28 -13.76
N VAL A 18 -13.28 -10.28 -14.66
CA VAL A 18 -14.47 -9.76 -15.35
C VAL A 18 -14.99 -10.71 -16.43
N GLU A 19 -14.11 -11.46 -17.09
CA GLU A 19 -14.50 -12.50 -18.07
C GLU A 19 -15.32 -13.59 -17.40
N GLU A 20 -14.88 -14.07 -16.23
CA GLU A 20 -15.60 -15.06 -15.42
C GLU A 20 -16.95 -14.51 -14.92
N ASP A 21 -16.96 -13.29 -14.38
CA ASP A 21 -18.16 -12.65 -13.83
C ASP A 21 -19.25 -12.35 -14.89
N LYS A 22 -18.85 -12.13 -16.14
CA LYS A 22 -19.73 -11.67 -17.23
C LYS A 22 -19.92 -12.69 -18.35
N ASP A 23 -19.22 -13.82 -18.30
CA ASP A 23 -19.18 -14.84 -19.36
C ASP A 23 -18.82 -14.22 -20.73
N VAL A 24 -17.78 -13.38 -20.74
CA VAL A 24 -17.26 -12.71 -21.94
C VAL A 24 -15.77 -13.05 -22.13
N GLN A 25 -15.23 -12.71 -23.30
CA GLN A 25 -13.81 -12.91 -23.61
C GLN A 25 -13.20 -11.62 -24.16
N PHE A 26 -12.06 -11.19 -23.62
CA PHE A 26 -11.30 -10.06 -24.11
C PHE A 26 -10.18 -10.51 -25.04
N SER A 27 -10.04 -9.81 -26.17
CA SER A 27 -8.88 -10.01 -27.03
C SER A 27 -7.61 -9.48 -26.37
N LYS A 28 -6.45 -10.03 -26.75
CA LYS A 28 -5.13 -9.53 -26.30
C LYS A 28 -4.94 -8.04 -26.63
N GLN A 29 -5.49 -7.60 -27.76
CA GLN A 29 -5.46 -6.21 -28.20
C GLN A 29 -6.34 -5.33 -27.30
N SER A 30 -7.51 -5.82 -26.87
CA SER A 30 -8.39 -5.13 -25.92
C SER A 30 -7.70 -4.92 -24.57
N ILE A 31 -7.08 -5.96 -24.03
CA ILE A 31 -6.34 -5.89 -22.75
C ILE A 31 -5.17 -4.90 -22.87
N ALA A 32 -4.42 -4.93 -23.98
CA ALA A 32 -3.36 -3.96 -24.24
C ALA A 32 -3.88 -2.51 -24.32
N ALA A 33 -5.02 -2.29 -24.98
CA ALA A 33 -5.64 -0.98 -25.07
C ALA A 33 -6.11 -0.46 -23.71
N ILE A 34 -6.75 -1.32 -22.90
CA ILE A 34 -7.17 -0.99 -21.52
C ILE A 34 -5.95 -0.65 -20.67
N SER A 35 -4.87 -1.43 -20.77
CA SER A 35 -3.61 -1.17 -20.08
C SER A 35 -3.02 0.20 -20.43
N GLU A 36 -2.97 0.56 -21.72
CA GLU A 36 -2.47 1.87 -22.14
C GLU A 36 -3.41 3.01 -21.72
N ILE A 37 -4.73 2.79 -21.70
CA ILE A 37 -5.70 3.76 -21.17
C ILE A 37 -5.47 3.97 -19.66
N ALA A 38 -5.37 2.89 -18.88
CA ALA A 38 -5.14 2.95 -17.44
C ALA A 38 -3.82 3.65 -17.11
N PHE A 39 -2.74 3.30 -17.83
CA PHE A 39 -1.44 3.93 -17.64
C PHE A 39 -1.46 5.44 -17.97
N ARG A 40 -2.14 5.85 -19.05
CA ARG A 40 -2.33 7.27 -19.39
C ARG A 40 -3.21 7.98 -18.36
N GLN A 41 -4.23 7.29 -17.81
CA GLN A 41 -5.04 7.83 -16.73
C GLN A 41 -4.24 8.06 -15.46
N CYS A 42 -3.21 7.26 -15.15
CA CYS A 42 -2.28 7.59 -14.07
C CYS A 42 -1.48 8.87 -14.37
N GLY A 43 -1.17 9.12 -15.65
CA GLY A 43 -0.57 10.38 -16.10
C GLY A 43 -1.50 11.58 -15.86
N THR A 44 -2.80 11.45 -16.12
CA THR A 44 -3.79 12.53 -15.92
C THR A 44 -4.35 12.62 -14.49
N ALA A 45 -4.34 11.54 -13.72
CA ALA A 45 -4.71 11.50 -12.30
C ALA A 45 -3.52 11.90 -11.40
N GLY A 46 -2.30 11.48 -11.75
CA GLY A 46 -1.05 11.90 -11.11
C GLY A 46 -0.61 13.30 -11.54
N SER A 47 -0.99 13.74 -12.74
CA SER A 47 -0.90 15.12 -13.22
C SER A 47 -2.28 15.75 -13.30
N SER A 48 -3.15 15.42 -12.34
CA SER A 48 -4.31 16.26 -12.11
C SER A 48 -3.74 17.59 -11.62
N ALA A 49 -3.47 18.48 -12.57
CA ALA A 49 -3.27 19.89 -12.29
C ALA A 49 -4.42 20.35 -11.39
N GLU A 50 -5.63 19.76 -11.47
CA GLU A 50 -6.67 19.97 -10.47
C GLU A 50 -6.28 19.48 -9.07
N CYS A 51 -5.76 18.27 -8.82
CA CYS A 51 -5.31 17.86 -7.49
C CYS A 51 -4.19 18.75 -6.96
N PHE A 52 -3.20 19.09 -7.78
CA PHE A 52 -2.14 20.03 -7.38
C PHE A 52 -2.69 21.45 -7.16
N LEU A 53 -3.57 21.96 -8.02
CA LEU A 53 -4.19 23.27 -7.85
C LEU A 53 -5.15 23.29 -6.66
N ILE A 54 -5.87 22.20 -6.37
CA ILE A 54 -6.74 22.09 -5.21
C ILE A 54 -5.90 22.00 -3.93
N LEU A 55 -4.87 21.15 -3.90
CA LEU A 55 -3.93 21.04 -2.78
C LEU A 55 -3.20 22.36 -2.50
N TYR A 56 -2.67 23.00 -3.54
CA TYR A 56 -1.84 24.18 -3.44
C TYR A 56 -2.65 25.46 -3.25
N ARG A 57 -3.79 25.62 -3.94
CA ARG A 57 -4.64 26.82 -3.81
C ARG A 57 -5.65 26.75 -2.67
N HIS A 58 -6.14 25.56 -2.29
CA HIS A 58 -7.21 25.44 -1.30
C HIS A 58 -6.75 24.86 0.05
N ALA A 59 -5.73 24.00 0.10
CA ALA A 59 -5.33 23.32 1.34
C ALA A 59 -3.94 23.70 1.89
N LYS A 60 -3.09 24.38 1.09
CA LYS A 60 -1.69 24.73 1.44
C LYS A 60 -0.86 23.55 1.95
N ARG A 61 -1.15 22.33 1.48
CA ARG A 61 -0.45 21.09 1.85
C ARG A 61 0.38 20.56 0.69
N THR A 62 1.53 19.97 0.98
CA THR A 62 2.39 19.27 0.00
C THR A 62 2.17 17.75 -0.02
N THR A 63 1.47 17.23 0.99
CA THR A 63 1.19 15.80 1.15
C THR A 63 -0.25 15.50 0.76
N VAL A 64 -0.43 14.52 -0.12
CA VAL A 64 -1.74 14.00 -0.55
C VAL A 64 -2.40 13.21 0.58
N THR A 65 -3.66 13.50 0.89
CA THR A 65 -4.50 12.82 1.89
C THR A 65 -5.68 12.09 1.23
N THR A 66 -6.43 11.33 2.04
CA THR A 66 -7.62 10.60 1.58
C THR A 66 -8.72 11.52 1.03
N ASP A 67 -8.81 12.75 1.53
CA ASP A 67 -9.83 13.71 1.10
C ASP A 67 -9.56 14.21 -0.33
N ASP A 68 -8.28 14.32 -0.68
CA ASP A 68 -7.87 14.70 -2.04
C ASP A 68 -8.25 13.59 -3.05
N VAL A 69 -8.19 12.32 -2.64
CA VAL A 69 -8.63 11.17 -3.45
C VAL A 69 -10.17 11.10 -3.53
N LYS A 70 -10.89 11.37 -2.44
CA LYS A 70 -12.36 11.46 -2.47
C LYS A 70 -12.82 12.55 -3.44
N LEU A 71 -12.09 13.67 -3.50
CA LEU A 71 -12.42 14.77 -4.38
C LEU A 71 -12.27 14.41 -5.87
N LEU A 72 -11.35 13.50 -6.24
CA LEU A 72 -11.27 12.96 -7.60
C LEU A 72 -12.54 12.23 -8.02
N ALA A 73 -13.21 11.55 -7.08
CA ALA A 73 -14.44 10.81 -7.33
C ALA A 73 -15.71 11.68 -7.35
N ARG A 74 -15.62 12.99 -7.04
CA ARG A 74 -16.78 13.88 -6.82
C ARG A 74 -17.78 13.98 -7.97
N ARG A 75 -17.34 13.71 -9.20
CA ARG A 75 -18.19 13.81 -10.41
C ARG A 75 -19.17 12.65 -10.53
N SER A 76 -18.99 11.56 -9.78
CA SER A 76 -19.86 10.39 -9.78
C SER A 76 -20.24 10.02 -8.36
N ASN A 77 -21.51 10.15 -8.01
CA ASN A 77 -22.00 9.90 -6.65
C ASN A 77 -21.82 8.43 -6.23
N SER A 78 -22.01 7.48 -7.15
CA SER A 78 -21.80 6.05 -6.88
C SER A 78 -20.32 5.74 -6.62
N LEU A 79 -19.42 6.34 -7.41
CA LEU A 79 -17.98 6.19 -7.22
C LEU A 79 -17.52 6.86 -5.92
N LEU A 80 -18.01 8.06 -5.61
CA LEU A 80 -17.69 8.77 -4.36
C LEU A 80 -18.09 7.93 -3.13
N LYS A 81 -19.28 7.33 -3.15
CA LYS A 81 -19.74 6.46 -2.07
C LYS A 81 -18.82 5.25 -1.91
N TYR A 82 -18.50 4.57 -3.00
CA TYR A 82 -17.62 3.40 -2.98
C TYR A 82 -16.21 3.73 -2.45
N ILE A 83 -15.59 4.80 -2.95
CA ILE A 83 -14.26 5.23 -2.51
C ILE A 83 -14.27 5.67 -1.04
N THR A 84 -15.34 6.33 -0.60
CA THR A 84 -15.49 6.74 0.80
C THR A 84 -15.56 5.52 1.72
N GLN A 85 -16.39 4.53 1.38
CA GLN A 85 -16.46 3.27 2.13
C GLN A 85 -15.10 2.58 2.21
N LYS A 86 -14.38 2.46 1.07
CA LYS A 86 -13.03 1.87 1.07
C LYS A 86 -12.04 2.65 1.93
N SER A 87 -12.15 3.98 2.01
CA SER A 87 -11.30 4.79 2.88
C SER A 87 -11.54 4.51 4.37
N GLU A 88 -12.78 4.24 4.76
CA GLU A 88 -13.16 3.91 6.14
C GLU A 88 -12.67 2.50 6.53
N GLU A 89 -12.83 1.52 5.63
CA GLU A 89 -12.28 0.15 5.79
C GLU A 89 -10.74 0.16 5.94
N LEU A 90 -10.05 1.05 5.22
CA LEU A 90 -8.60 1.23 5.37
C LEU A 90 -8.23 1.93 6.69
N ALA A 91 -9.05 2.86 7.17
CA ALA A 91 -8.81 3.55 8.43
C ALA A 91 -8.95 2.58 9.63
N SER A 92 -9.99 1.74 9.64
CA SER A 92 -10.22 0.75 10.69
C SER A 92 -9.13 -0.31 10.72
N SER A 93 -8.79 -0.91 9.58
CA SER A 93 -7.71 -1.92 9.49
C SER A 93 -6.34 -1.37 9.93
N ASN A 94 -6.03 -0.11 9.62
CA ASN A 94 -4.79 0.53 10.07
C ASN A 94 -4.75 0.75 11.59
N MET A 95 -5.89 1.04 12.23
CA MET A 95 -5.98 1.15 13.69
C MET A 95 -5.75 -0.22 14.35
N GLU A 96 -6.39 -1.28 13.84
CA GLU A 96 -6.20 -2.63 14.35
C GLU A 96 -4.75 -3.10 14.27
N GLN A 97 -4.05 -2.79 13.17
CA GLN A 97 -2.63 -3.11 13.02
C GLN A 97 -1.75 -2.33 14.01
N LYS A 98 -2.07 -1.06 14.29
CA LYS A 98 -1.37 -0.26 15.31
C LYS A 98 -1.58 -0.82 16.71
N GLU A 99 -2.78 -1.28 17.03
CA GLU A 99 -3.08 -1.91 18.32
C GLU A 99 -2.36 -3.27 18.48
N LYS A 100 -2.34 -4.10 17.43
CA LYS A 100 -1.58 -5.36 17.41
C LYS A 100 -0.08 -5.11 17.61
N LYS A 101 0.49 -4.07 16.97
CA LYS A 101 1.90 -3.67 17.19
C LYS A 101 2.17 -3.14 18.60
N LYS A 102 1.23 -2.40 19.21
CA LYS A 102 1.36 -1.95 20.61
C LYS A 102 1.32 -3.13 21.59
N LYS A 103 0.39 -4.08 21.41
CA LYS A 103 0.30 -5.30 22.25
C LYS A 103 1.57 -6.17 22.15
N LYS A 104 2.16 -6.28 20.96
CA LYS A 104 3.40 -7.06 20.75
C LYS A 104 4.65 -6.43 21.39
N LYS A 105 4.70 -5.08 21.49
CA LYS A 105 5.76 -4.37 22.22
C LYS A 105 5.62 -4.50 23.74
N SER A 106 4.39 -4.48 24.27
CA SER A 106 4.15 -4.68 25.72
C SER A 106 4.41 -6.12 26.19
N SER A 107 4.28 -7.13 25.33
CA SER A 107 4.58 -8.52 25.68
C SER A 107 6.08 -8.84 25.70
N SER A 108 6.90 -8.19 24.86
CA SER A 108 8.37 -8.35 24.91
C SER A 108 9.00 -7.70 26.14
N ALA A 109 8.40 -6.65 26.72
CA ALA A 109 8.94 -5.96 27.89
C ALA A 109 8.72 -6.71 29.23
N LYS A 110 7.92 -7.79 29.25
CA LYS A 110 7.56 -8.52 30.48
C LYS A 110 8.25 -9.89 30.63
N GLY A 111 9.13 -10.26 29.69
CA GLY A 111 9.79 -11.57 29.62
C GLY A 111 11.18 -11.69 30.26
N GLU A 112 11.88 -10.59 30.54
CA GLU A 112 13.19 -10.62 31.21
C GLU A 112 13.06 -10.25 32.68
N ARG A 113 12.70 -11.23 33.52
CA ARG A 113 13.02 -11.23 34.95
C ARG A 113 12.72 -12.59 35.56
N THR A 114 13.71 -13.48 35.54
CA THR A 114 13.92 -14.46 36.62
C THR A 114 15.43 -14.60 36.89
N PRO A 115 15.86 -14.66 38.18
CA PRO A 115 17.26 -14.70 38.55
C PRO A 115 17.76 -16.15 38.68
N ARG A 116 19.00 -16.44 38.27
CA ARG A 116 19.72 -17.64 38.70
C ARG A 116 21.20 -17.32 38.91
N GLU A 117 21.66 -17.70 40.10
CA GLU A 117 22.96 -17.44 40.69
C GLU A 117 24.12 -18.28 40.09
N GLN A 118 25.30 -17.65 40.17
CA GLN A 118 26.64 -18.16 40.48
C GLN A 118 27.50 -18.98 39.48
N GLU A 119 28.66 -18.35 39.20
CA GLU A 119 30.04 -18.84 39.13
C GLU A 119 30.44 -19.96 38.15
N ALA A 120 31.36 -19.66 37.21
CA ALA A 120 32.81 -19.85 37.45
C ALA A 120 33.66 -19.53 36.21
N ALA A 121 34.88 -19.05 36.51
CA ALA A 121 36.11 -19.14 35.73
C ALA A 121 36.32 -18.24 34.50
N MET A 122 36.94 -17.09 34.78
CA MET A 122 37.96 -16.48 33.93
C MET A 122 39.04 -17.51 33.54
N THR A 123 39.36 -17.61 32.26
CA THR A 123 40.75 -17.77 31.81
C THR A 123 40.89 -17.09 30.45
N GLU A 124 41.71 -16.05 30.45
CA GLU A 124 42.36 -15.50 29.28
C GLU A 124 43.27 -16.58 28.67
N ASN A 125 43.38 -16.65 27.35
CA ASN A 125 44.68 -16.74 26.70
C ASN A 125 44.59 -16.49 25.20
N GLU A 126 45.55 -15.71 24.75
CA GLU A 126 45.76 -15.16 23.43
C GLU A 126 46.16 -16.20 22.36
N ASP A 127 45.98 -15.75 21.13
CA ASP A 127 46.87 -15.89 19.98
C ASP A 127 47.17 -17.24 19.31
N SER A 128 47.08 -17.12 17.98
CA SER A 128 48.03 -17.60 16.97
C SER A 128 47.64 -18.82 16.10
N ASN A 129 47.34 -18.48 14.84
CA ASN A 129 48.04 -18.93 13.63
C ASN A 129 47.49 -20.11 12.80
N MET A 130 47.24 -19.76 11.53
CA MET A 130 47.50 -20.47 10.25
C MET A 130 47.25 -21.97 10.14
N ALA A 131 46.32 -22.34 9.25
CA ALA A 131 46.61 -22.78 7.88
C ALA A 131 45.33 -22.83 7.04
#